data_AF-A0A7C0V5T6-F1
#
_entry.id   AF-A0A7C0V5T6-F1
#
_cell.length_a   1.000
_cell.length_b   1.000
_cell.length_c   1.000
_cell.angle_alpha   90.00
_cell.angle_beta   90.00
_cell.angle_gamma   90.00
#
_symmetry.space_group_name_H-M   'P 1'
#
loop_
_entity.id
_entity.type
_entity.pdbx_description
1 polymer ?
#
loop_
_entity_poly.entity_id
_entity_poly.type
_entity_poly.pdbx_seq_one_letter_code
_entity_poly.pdbx_strand_id
1 'polypeptide(L)'
;YRKLHAAPPEEGILAPGNAIPVFDACGVRFGIQLCYDAHFPELATCMALAGAEVLFVPHASPRLTPRAKLTSWLRHLPARAFDNAVFVVACNQTGVGGSGLTFPGLALVLGPDGKVLAKRVSAAEGLLVADLKAERIEAVRAHRMRYFLPRRRPHLYRPVCRS
;
A
#
# COMPACT_ATOMS: atom_id res chain seq x y z
N TYR A 1 -8.32 11.62 0.97
CA TYR A 1 -8.30 10.48 1.91
C TYR A 1 -7.91 10.99 3.29
N ARG A 2 -8.55 10.52 4.37
CA ARG A 2 -8.16 10.80 5.77
C ARG A 2 -7.61 9.51 6.37
N LYS A 3 -6.46 9.57 7.06
CA LYS A 3 -5.80 8.39 7.65
C LYS A 3 -6.76 7.66 8.57
N LEU A 4 -6.91 6.34 8.41
CA LEU A 4 -7.88 5.55 9.17
C LEU A 4 -7.27 4.98 10.44
N HIS A 5 -6.03 4.51 10.34
CA HIS A 5 -5.31 3.98 11.49
C HIS A 5 -4.26 5.00 11.92
N ALA A 6 -4.61 5.79 12.94
CA ALA A 6 -3.62 6.62 13.63
C ALA A 6 -2.56 5.70 14.25
N ALA A 7 -1.29 5.98 13.99
CA ALA A 7 -0.21 5.25 14.64
C ALA A 7 -0.14 5.67 16.11
N PRO A 8 0.39 4.85 17.03
CA PRO A 8 0.47 5.21 18.44
C PRO A 8 1.09 6.59 18.73
N PRO A 9 2.16 7.04 18.02
CA PRO A 9 2.70 8.40 18.22
C PRO A 9 1.83 9.55 17.71
N GLU A 10 0.77 9.25 16.95
CA GLU A 10 -0.16 10.22 16.37
C GLU A 10 -1.49 10.28 17.15
N GLU A 11 -1.68 9.39 18.13
CA GLU A 11 -2.86 9.36 18.99
C GLU A 11 -3.00 10.69 19.74
N GLY A 12 -4.22 11.23 19.77
CA GLY A 12 -4.50 12.54 20.34
C GLY A 12 -4.08 13.75 19.49
N ILE A 13 -3.30 13.55 18.42
CA ILE A 13 -2.90 14.60 17.47
C ILE A 13 -3.79 14.57 16.23
N LEU A 14 -4.09 13.37 15.73
CA LEU A 14 -4.92 13.16 14.53
C LEU A 14 -6.22 12.46 14.90
N ALA A 15 -7.33 12.95 14.34
CA ALA A 15 -8.59 12.23 14.37
C ALA A 15 -8.60 11.16 13.25
N PRO A 16 -8.90 9.89 13.56
CA PRO A 16 -9.09 8.86 12.55
C PRO A 16 -10.17 9.24 11.54
N GLY A 17 -9.94 8.94 10.27
CA GLY A 17 -10.98 8.97 9.25
C GLY A 17 -12.02 7.86 9.49
N ASN A 18 -13.17 7.99 8.83
CA ASN A 18 -14.34 7.14 9.04
C ASN A 18 -14.89 6.51 7.75
N ALA A 19 -14.12 6.54 6.66
CA ALA A 19 -14.54 6.03 5.36
C ALA A 19 -13.35 5.46 4.58
N ILE A 20 -13.60 4.44 3.76
CA ILE A 20 -12.60 3.81 2.88
C ILE A 20 -12.87 4.25 1.43
N PRO A 21 -12.54 5.49 1.02
CA PRO A 21 -12.78 5.94 -0.34
C PRO A 21 -11.77 5.35 -1.32
N VAL A 22 -12.23 5.12 -2.55
CA VAL A 22 -11.39 4.99 -3.75
C VAL A 22 -11.60 6.22 -4.62
N PHE A 23 -10.63 6.50 -5.48
CA PHE A 23 -10.60 7.69 -6.33
C PHE A 23 -10.44 7.28 -7.78
N ASP A 24 -10.99 8.09 -8.68
CA ASP A 24 -10.84 7.93 -10.13
C ASP A 24 -10.07 9.13 -10.67
N ALA A 25 -8.96 8.87 -11.37
CA ALA A 25 -8.22 9.91 -12.09
C ALA A 25 -7.52 9.31 -13.31
N CYS A 26 -7.55 10.01 -14.45
CA CYS A 26 -6.88 9.60 -15.68
C CYS A 26 -7.20 8.15 -16.12
N GLY A 27 -8.45 7.71 -15.92
CA GLY A 27 -8.88 6.35 -16.25
C GLY A 27 -8.40 5.25 -15.28
N VAL A 28 -7.75 5.63 -14.17
CA VAL A 28 -7.29 4.69 -13.14
C VAL A 28 -8.11 4.87 -11.86
N ARG A 29 -8.64 3.76 -11.35
CA ARG A 29 -9.24 3.71 -10.02
C ARG A 29 -8.20 3.30 -8.98
N PHE A 30 -8.04 4.06 -7.91
CA PHE A 30 -7.00 3.81 -6.92
C PHE A 30 -7.43 4.05 -5.47
N GLY A 31 -6.75 3.38 -4.56
CA GLY A 31 -6.83 3.60 -3.11
C GLY A 31 -5.58 4.28 -2.57
N ILE A 32 -5.69 4.89 -1.38
CA ILE A 32 -4.57 5.49 -0.65
C ILE A 32 -4.50 4.87 0.74
N GLN A 33 -3.34 4.37 1.15
CA GLN A 33 -3.07 3.89 2.49
C GLN A 33 -1.92 4.71 3.10
N LEU A 34 -2.21 5.53 4.11
CA LEU A 34 -1.19 6.39 4.70
C LEU A 34 -0.37 5.60 5.73
N CYS A 35 0.89 5.31 5.39
CA CYS A 35 1.89 4.69 6.26
C CYS A 35 1.35 3.49 7.07
N TYR A 36 0.90 3.75 8.30
CA TYR A 36 0.42 2.75 9.24
C TYR A 36 -0.78 1.94 8.72
N ASP A 37 -1.61 2.55 7.89
CA ASP A 37 -2.74 1.90 7.19
C ASP A 37 -2.32 0.63 6.43
N ALA A 38 -1.09 0.58 5.90
CA ALA A 38 -0.60 -0.54 5.09
C ALA A 38 -0.38 -1.84 5.87
N HIS A 39 -0.36 -1.75 7.21
CA HIS A 39 -0.25 -2.92 8.06
C HIS A 39 -1.57 -3.71 8.14
N PHE A 40 -2.71 -3.08 7.88
CA PHE A 40 -4.05 -3.66 8.00
C PHE A 40 -4.48 -4.31 6.67
N PRO A 41 -4.44 -5.65 6.53
CA PRO A 41 -4.79 -6.33 5.28
C PRO A 41 -6.20 -6.02 4.78
N GLU A 42 -7.15 -5.87 5.71
CA GLU A 42 -8.56 -5.61 5.45
C GLU A 42 -8.74 -4.40 4.56
N LEU A 43 -7.95 -3.35 4.81
CA LEU A 43 -8.06 -2.10 4.08
C LEU A 43 -7.70 -2.25 2.60
N ALA A 44 -6.67 -3.03 2.29
CA ALA A 44 -6.28 -3.30 0.90
C ALA A 44 -7.37 -4.10 0.18
N THR A 45 -7.95 -5.08 0.85
CA THR A 45 -9.07 -5.86 0.33
C THR A 45 -10.33 -5.03 0.12
N CYS A 46 -10.69 -4.16 1.06
CA CYS A 46 -11.83 -3.25 0.90
C CYS A 46 -11.66 -2.32 -0.30
N MET A 47 -10.48 -1.71 -0.48
CA MET A 47 -10.21 -0.84 -1.63
C MET A 47 -10.24 -1.61 -2.95
N ALA A 48 -9.65 -2.81 -3.01
CA ALA A 48 -9.67 -3.64 -4.20
C ALA A 48 -11.09 -4.11 -4.58
N LEU A 49 -11.92 -4.46 -3.59
CA LEU A 49 -13.34 -4.79 -3.81
C LEU A 49 -14.16 -3.59 -4.29
N ALA A 50 -13.76 -2.37 -3.94
CA ALA A 50 -14.32 -1.14 -4.49
C ALA A 50 -13.80 -0.80 -5.91
N GLY A 51 -12.96 -1.67 -6.48
CA GLY A 51 -12.45 -1.56 -7.85
C GLY A 51 -11.09 -0.85 -7.97
N ALA A 52 -10.38 -0.60 -6.87
CA ALA A 52 -9.02 -0.07 -6.97
C ALA A 52 -8.10 -1.06 -7.70
N GLU A 53 -7.31 -0.53 -8.63
CA GLU A 53 -6.31 -1.26 -9.40
C GLU A 53 -4.88 -0.90 -8.95
N VAL A 54 -4.75 0.25 -8.29
CA VAL A 54 -3.51 0.74 -7.68
C VAL A 54 -3.76 1.13 -6.23
N LEU A 55 -2.86 0.76 -5.33
CA LEU A 55 -2.79 1.27 -3.97
C LEU A 55 -1.56 2.16 -3.84
N PHE A 56 -1.77 3.46 -3.60
CA PHE A 56 -0.70 4.38 -3.24
C PHE A 56 -0.46 4.34 -1.74
N VAL A 57 0.79 4.14 -1.35
CA VAL A 57 1.18 3.92 0.04
C VAL A 57 2.30 4.89 0.46
N PRO A 58 2.01 6.20 0.57
CA PRO A 58 3.00 7.17 1.03
C PRO A 58 3.30 6.96 2.52
N HIS A 59 4.57 7.05 2.87
CA HIS A 59 5.07 6.89 4.23
C HIS A 59 5.82 8.14 4.69
N ALA A 60 5.73 8.38 5.99
CA ALA A 60 6.66 9.19 6.77
C ALA A 60 7.18 8.31 7.91
N SER A 61 7.95 7.27 7.55
CA SER A 61 8.50 6.31 8.51
C SER A 61 9.99 6.60 8.74
N PRO A 62 10.35 7.27 9.85
CA PRO A 62 11.73 7.63 10.14
C PRO A 62 12.56 6.39 10.51
N ARG A 63 13.85 6.60 10.74
CA ARG A 63 14.82 5.59 11.21
C ARG A 63 15.06 4.48 10.19
N LEU A 64 15.99 3.58 10.54
CA LEU A 64 16.55 2.53 9.69
C LEU A 64 17.35 3.07 8.51
N THR A 65 18.11 2.19 7.87
CA THR A 65 18.72 2.47 6.57
C THR A 65 17.71 2.21 5.45
N PRO A 66 17.89 2.79 4.23
CA PRO A 66 17.05 2.47 3.08
C PRO A 66 16.85 0.96 2.85
N ARG A 67 17.92 0.17 2.99
CA ARG A 67 17.88 -1.30 2.82
C ARG A 67 17.07 -1.98 3.91
N ALA A 68 17.29 -1.63 5.18
CA ALA A 68 16.52 -2.22 6.28
C ALA A 68 15.03 -1.83 6.22
N LYS A 69 14.71 -0.62 5.76
CA LYS A 69 13.32 -0.19 5.53
C LYS A 69 12.67 -1.00 4.40
N LEU A 70 13.39 -1.23 3.30
CA LEU A 70 12.92 -2.10 2.23
C LEU A 70 12.63 -3.52 2.73
N THR A 71 13.54 -4.12 3.51
CA THR A 71 13.31 -5.44 4.11
C THR A 71 12.04 -5.45 4.97
N SER A 72 11.76 -4.37 5.72
CA SER A 72 10.52 -4.24 6.48
C SER A 72 9.28 -4.23 5.58
N TRP A 73 9.29 -3.43 4.50
CA TRP A 73 8.16 -3.32 3.57
C TRP A 73 7.87 -4.62 2.82
N LEU A 74 8.93 -5.35 2.43
CA LEU A 74 8.80 -6.63 1.72
C LEU A 74 8.15 -7.75 2.55
N ARG A 75 7.96 -7.55 3.87
CA ARG A 75 7.24 -8.52 4.72
C ARG A 75 5.72 -8.55 4.46
N HIS A 76 5.13 -7.45 4.00
CA HIS A 76 3.66 -7.35 3.91
C HIS A 76 3.15 -6.70 2.62
N LEU A 77 3.84 -5.69 2.07
CA LEU A 77 3.36 -5.03 0.85
C LEU A 77 3.21 -5.98 -0.35
N PRO A 78 4.12 -6.95 -0.58
CA PRO A 78 3.93 -7.97 -1.62
C PRO A 78 2.62 -8.76 -1.47
N ALA A 79 2.24 -9.11 -0.24
CA ALA A 79 0.98 -9.80 0.03
C ALA A 79 -0.23 -8.91 -0.26
N ARG A 80 -0.18 -7.62 0.09
CA ARG A 80 -1.26 -6.66 -0.25
C ARG A 80 -1.50 -6.59 -1.77
N ALA A 81 -0.42 -6.57 -2.55
CA ALA A 81 -0.50 -6.56 -4.01
C ALA A 81 -1.03 -7.91 -4.56
N PHE A 82 -0.44 -9.01 -4.09
CA PHE A 82 -0.73 -10.38 -4.55
C PHE A 82 -2.16 -10.83 -4.21
N ASP A 83 -2.58 -10.73 -2.96
CA ASP A 83 -3.87 -11.25 -2.50
C ASP A 83 -5.06 -10.52 -3.14
N ASN A 84 -4.84 -9.26 -3.54
CA ASN A 84 -5.87 -8.38 -4.06
C ASN A 84 -5.78 -8.15 -5.58
N ALA A 85 -4.76 -8.69 -6.25
CA ALA A 85 -4.50 -8.49 -7.68
C ALA A 85 -4.46 -7.00 -8.07
N VAL A 86 -3.69 -6.20 -7.32
CA VAL A 86 -3.51 -4.75 -7.52
C VAL A 86 -2.05 -4.37 -7.57
N PHE A 87 -1.72 -3.25 -8.22
CA PHE A 87 -0.42 -2.63 -8.05
C PHE A 87 -0.30 -1.99 -6.66
N VAL A 88 0.90 -1.98 -6.10
CA VAL A 88 1.22 -1.21 -4.89
C VAL A 88 2.39 -0.27 -5.19
N VAL A 89 2.19 1.02 -4.95
CA VAL A 89 3.19 2.07 -5.16
C VAL A 89 3.47 2.75 -3.82
N ALA A 90 4.61 2.43 -3.22
CA ALA A 90 5.01 2.97 -1.93
C ALA A 90 6.19 3.93 -2.06
N CYS A 91 6.16 5.04 -1.34
CA CYS A 91 7.27 5.98 -1.22
C CYS A 91 7.43 6.43 0.23
N ASN A 92 8.64 6.81 0.62
CA ASN A 92 8.94 7.34 1.94
C ASN A 92 9.71 8.66 1.80
N GLN A 93 9.52 9.54 2.77
CA GLN A 93 10.33 10.75 2.90
C GLN A 93 11.83 10.42 2.98
N THR A 94 12.66 11.41 2.67
CA THR A 94 14.11 11.32 2.74
C THR A 94 14.71 12.56 3.38
N GLY A 95 15.87 12.44 4.01
CA GLY A 95 16.54 13.55 4.69
C GLY A 95 16.04 13.78 6.12
N VAL A 96 16.40 14.93 6.70
CA VAL A 96 16.05 15.30 8.08
C VAL A 96 14.80 16.18 8.06
N GLY A 97 13.74 15.74 8.75
CA GLY A 97 12.51 16.50 8.89
C GLY A 97 12.58 17.58 9.97
N GLY A 98 11.58 18.46 10.03
CA GLY A 98 11.54 19.60 10.97
C GLY A 98 11.55 19.23 12.47
N SER A 99 11.23 17.98 12.82
CA SER A 99 11.32 17.44 14.18
C SER A 99 12.69 16.83 14.51
N GLY A 100 13.68 16.93 13.62
CA GLY A 100 15.00 16.31 13.77
C GLY A 100 15.04 14.81 13.43
N LEU A 101 13.93 14.22 13.00
CA LEU A 101 13.87 12.83 12.57
C LEU A 101 14.46 12.64 11.17
N THR A 102 15.33 11.64 11.02
CA THR A 102 15.89 11.26 9.72
C THR A 102 15.05 10.18 9.05
N PHE A 103 14.68 10.42 7.80
CA PHE A 103 13.93 9.50 6.96
C PHE A 103 14.84 8.82 5.93
N PRO A 104 14.72 7.50 5.74
CA PRO A 104 15.72 6.74 4.99
C PRO A 104 15.64 6.91 3.48
N GLY A 105 14.56 7.46 2.93
CA GLY A 105 14.32 7.48 1.49
C GLY A 105 14.12 6.08 0.92
N LEU A 106 13.01 5.87 0.22
CA LEU A 106 12.72 4.60 -0.45
C LEU A 106 11.52 4.80 -1.37
N ALA A 107 11.56 4.21 -2.57
CA ALA A 107 10.39 4.00 -3.39
C ALA A 107 10.34 2.56 -3.87
N LEU A 108 9.14 1.99 -3.95
CA LEU A 108 8.89 0.60 -4.31
C LEU A 108 7.60 0.51 -5.12
N VAL A 109 7.67 -0.21 -6.24
CA VAL A 109 6.52 -0.56 -7.07
C VAL A 109 6.41 -2.08 -7.15
N LEU A 110 5.25 -2.60 -6.78
CA LEU A 110 4.91 -4.01 -6.82
C LEU A 110 3.81 -4.26 -7.86
N GLY A 111 3.95 -5.35 -8.61
CA GLY A 111 2.94 -5.83 -9.54
C GLY A 111 1.80 -6.58 -8.82
N PRO A 112 0.68 -6.83 -9.52
CA PRO A 112 -0.45 -7.58 -8.98
C PRO A 112 -0.13 -9.06 -8.69
N ASP A 113 1.03 -9.56 -9.10
CA ASP A 113 1.58 -10.87 -8.73
C ASP A 113 2.48 -10.82 -7.48
N GLY A 114 2.54 -9.67 -6.80
CA GLY A 114 3.36 -9.45 -5.61
C GLY A 114 4.84 -9.21 -5.89
N LYS A 115 5.29 -9.24 -7.15
CA LYS A 115 6.71 -9.08 -7.48
C LYS A 115 7.11 -7.62 -7.56
N VAL A 116 8.38 -7.34 -7.23
CA VAL A 116 8.97 -6.02 -7.41
C VAL A 116 9.11 -5.70 -8.89
N LEU A 117 8.48 -4.62 -9.35
CA LEU A 117 8.63 -4.09 -10.71
C LEU A 117 9.75 -3.05 -10.76
N ALA A 118 9.81 -2.17 -9.76
CA ALA A 118 10.81 -1.13 -9.67
C ALA A 118 11.07 -0.77 -8.20
N LYS A 119 12.29 -0.34 -7.88
CA LYS A 119 12.63 0.17 -6.55
C LYS A 119 13.77 1.17 -6.62
N ARG A 120 13.74 2.15 -5.72
CA ARG A 120 14.84 3.10 -5.47
C ARG A 120 15.20 3.03 -4.00
N VAL A 121 16.39 2.53 -3.68
CA VAL A 121 16.84 2.27 -2.31
C VAL A 121 17.98 3.22 -1.97
N SER A 122 17.63 4.48 -1.69
CA SER A 122 18.60 5.56 -1.46
C SER A 122 18.02 6.64 -0.56
N ALA A 123 18.86 7.20 0.31
CA ALA A 123 18.54 8.34 1.17
C ALA A 123 18.74 9.71 0.47
N ALA A 124 19.23 9.71 -0.77
CA ALA A 124 19.23 10.93 -1.58
C ALA A 124 17.82 11.24 -2.08
N GLU A 125 17.53 12.50 -2.38
CA GLU A 125 16.33 12.87 -3.13
C GLU A 125 16.34 12.27 -4.54
N GLY A 126 15.17 11.98 -5.08
CA GLY A 126 15.04 11.50 -6.45
C GLY A 126 13.69 10.90 -6.78
N LEU A 127 13.53 10.56 -8.05
CA LEU A 127 12.30 10.06 -8.65
C LEU A 127 12.46 8.59 -9.02
N LEU A 128 11.38 7.82 -8.88
CA LEU A 128 11.23 6.48 -9.45
C LEU A 128 10.06 6.53 -10.44
N VAL A 129 10.31 6.13 -11.68
CA VAL A 129 9.29 6.03 -12.73
C VAL A 129 9.12 4.55 -13.07
N ALA A 130 7.86 4.11 -13.23
CA ALA A 130 7.53 2.75 -13.60
C ALA A 130 6.21 2.71 -14.39
N ASP A 131 6.16 1.87 -15.43
CA ASP A 131 4.95 1.66 -16.22
C ASP A 131 4.06 0.59 -15.59
N LEU A 132 2.83 0.98 -15.23
CA LEU A 132 1.81 0.08 -14.72
C LEU A 132 0.89 -0.35 -15.87
N LYS A 133 1.06 -1.59 -16.31
CA LYS A 133 0.40 -2.16 -17.49
C LYS A 133 -0.87 -2.92 -17.12
N ALA A 134 -2.01 -2.55 -17.69
CA ALA A 134 -3.32 -3.17 -17.40
C ALA A 134 -3.30 -4.70 -17.64
N GLU A 135 -2.54 -5.15 -18.64
CA GLU A 135 -2.38 -6.55 -19.01
C GLU A 135 -1.85 -7.41 -17.86
N ARG A 136 -1.11 -6.82 -16.90
CA ARG A 136 -0.64 -7.54 -15.70
C ARG A 136 -1.78 -7.85 -14.75
N ILE A 137 -2.72 -6.93 -14.57
CA ILE A 137 -3.91 -7.15 -13.75
C ILE A 137 -4.80 -8.18 -14.43
N GLU A 138 -5.06 -8.00 -15.73
CA GLU A 138 -5.87 -8.91 -16.55
C GLU A 138 -5.34 -10.35 -16.49
N ALA A 139 -4.01 -10.53 -16.64
CA ALA A 139 -3.38 -11.85 -16.55
C ALA A 139 -3.59 -12.53 -15.19
N VAL A 140 -3.55 -11.78 -14.08
CA VAL A 140 -3.85 -12.33 -12.75
C VAL A 140 -5.33 -12.65 -12.62
N ARG A 141 -6.20 -11.71 -13.01
CA ARG A 141 -7.67 -11.83 -12.91
C ARG A 141 -8.26 -12.95 -13.76
N ALA A 142 -7.67 -13.25 -14.92
CA ALA A 142 -8.08 -14.36 -15.79
C ALA A 142 -7.69 -15.75 -15.25
N HIS A 143 -6.76 -15.82 -14.29
CA HIS A 143 -6.21 -17.10 -13.83
C HIS A 143 -6.99 -17.67 -12.63
N ARG A 144 -7.61 -18.84 -12.81
CA ARG A 144 -8.52 -19.48 -11.82
C ARG A 144 -7.91 -19.72 -10.44
N MET A 145 -6.59 -19.88 -10.35
CA MET A 145 -5.85 -20.12 -9.10
C MET A 145 -4.97 -18.95 -8.64
N ARG A 146 -5.12 -17.76 -9.23
CA ARG A 146 -4.38 -16.55 -8.81
C ARG A 146 -5.29 -15.37 -8.51
N TYR A 147 -6.51 -15.37 -9.04
CA TYR A 147 -7.51 -14.35 -8.67
C TYR A 147 -8.38 -14.82 -7.52
N PHE A 148 -7.96 -14.48 -6.29
CA PHE A 148 -8.57 -14.99 -5.07
C PHE A 148 -9.83 -14.23 -4.66
N LEU A 149 -9.92 -12.92 -4.94
CA LEU A 149 -10.99 -12.03 -4.48
C LEU A 149 -12.42 -12.58 -4.74
N PRO A 150 -12.76 -13.12 -5.93
CA PRO A 150 -14.09 -13.67 -6.19
C PRO A 150 -14.42 -14.96 -5.42
N ARG A 151 -13.42 -15.63 -4.83
CA ARG A 151 -13.56 -16.92 -4.13
C ARG A 151 -13.71 -16.76 -2.61
N ARG A 152 -13.75 -15.53 -2.11
CA ARG A 152 -13.97 -15.21 -0.70
C ARG A 152 -15.29 -15.78 -0.17
N ARG A 153 -15.34 -16.03 1.14
CA ARG A 153 -16.56 -16.45 1.86
C ARG A 153 -16.90 -15.43 2.98
N PRO A 154 -17.45 -14.25 2.65
CA PRO A 154 -17.60 -13.14 3.60
C PRO A 154 -18.37 -13.48 4.88
N HIS A 155 -19.35 -14.39 4.79
CA HIS A 155 -20.14 -14.85 5.95
C HIS A 155 -19.29 -15.47 7.06
N LEU A 156 -18.10 -16.00 6.75
CA LEU A 156 -17.16 -16.57 7.72
C LEU A 156 -16.24 -15.52 8.35
N TYR A 157 -16.10 -14.34 7.76
CA TYR A 157 -15.13 -13.32 8.20
C TYR A 157 -15.68 -12.38 9.27
N ARG A 158 -16.86 -12.68 9.83
CA ARG A 158 -17.47 -11.89 10.92
C ARG A 158 -16.51 -11.60 12.08
N PRO A 159 -15.59 -12.51 12.51
CA PRO A 159 -14.62 -12.20 13.56
C PRO A 159 -13.68 -11.02 13.25
N VAL A 160 -13.37 -10.76 11.97
CA VAL A 160 -12.52 -9.63 11.55
C VAL A 160 -13.19 -8.29 11.80
N CYS A 161 -14.52 -8.26 11.89
CA CYS A 161 -15.31 -7.05 12.13
C CYS A 161 -15.69 -6.86 13.60
N ARG A 162 -15.16 -7.68 14.53
CA ARG A 162 -15.41 -7.53 15.97
C ARG A 162 -14.44 -6.50 16.54
N SER A 163 -14.97 -5.59 17.37
CA SER A 163 -14.22 -4.65 18.20
C SER A 163 -13.58 -5.35 19.39
#